data_AF-A0A1Y1UG50-F1
#
_entry.id   AF-A0A1Y1UG50-F1
#
_cell.length_a   1.000
_cell.length_b   1.000
_cell.length_c   1.000
_cell.angle_alpha   90.00
_cell.angle_beta   90.00
_cell.angle_gamma   90.00
#
_symmetry.space_group_name_H-M   'P 1'
#
loop_
_entity.id
_entity.type
_entity.pdbx_description
1 polymer ?
#
loop_
_entity_poly.entity_id
_entity_poly.type
_entity_poly.pdbx_seq_one_letter_code
_entity_poly.pdbx_strand_id
1 'polypeptide(L)'
;MSGDGGYIPPSPPHSNGSSRANSSTALTDARPLLSLTNLQERRLWTHIDDRLLSLERDERKHAFTTLLRLVSERLLPLLTLILQIPPVEPWGGVRVSYLLTLTGSMIDFITSLPLVKLSSMAHAPTPETSASDIDEVDDAAPAEDEVDAIAQAEAARTMRRLLDLLSEVDRGWLAVLRGDAWIPPAKAGGRGHPIPVQFGCQVGATERIRLRSIIMASRSKFVAWARTYGDFSGVSYPPGSDDAGLTPTALSAESSLDPDMEWEQEVIGLWNGTLQKLSDMDFCVAAGDHAG
;
A
#
# COMPACT_ATOMS: atom_id res chain seq x y z
N MET A 1 -48.49 27.57 43.64
CA MET A 1 -48.71 26.19 44.14
C MET A 1 -47.98 25.28 43.18
N SER A 2 -46.76 24.88 43.55
CA SER A 2 -45.84 24.10 42.73
C SER A 2 -46.22 22.63 42.83
N GLY A 3 -46.49 21.99 41.68
CA GLY A 3 -46.69 20.56 41.57
C GLY A 3 -45.44 19.91 40.99
N ASP A 4 -44.62 19.34 41.87
CA ASP A 4 -43.40 18.61 41.56
C ASP A 4 -43.77 17.17 41.18
N GLY A 5 -43.54 16.79 39.93
CA GLY A 5 -43.89 15.48 39.36
C GLY A 5 -42.65 14.61 39.20
N GLY A 6 -42.31 13.85 40.24
CA GLY A 6 -41.21 12.90 40.24
C GLY A 6 -41.50 11.67 39.37
N TYR A 7 -40.64 11.42 38.39
CA TYR A 7 -40.65 10.21 37.58
C TYR A 7 -39.59 9.24 38.12
N ILE A 8 -40.00 8.06 38.58
CA ILE A 8 -39.10 6.97 39.00
C ILE A 8 -39.04 5.96 37.84
N PRO A 9 -37.88 5.78 37.18
CA PRO A 9 -37.74 4.73 36.17
C PRO A 9 -37.65 3.34 36.83
N PRO A 10 -38.23 2.29 36.22
CA PRO A 10 -38.15 0.93 36.73
C PRO A 10 -36.74 0.35 36.53
N SER A 11 -36.19 -0.23 37.61
CA SER A 11 -34.91 -0.93 37.62
C SER A 11 -34.93 -2.17 36.71
N PRO A 12 -33.85 -2.46 35.96
CA PRO A 12 -33.77 -3.65 35.12
C PRO A 12 -33.49 -4.92 35.96
N PRO A 13 -33.95 -6.11 35.50
CA PRO A 13 -33.72 -7.36 36.20
C PRO A 13 -32.27 -7.84 36.08
N HIS A 14 -31.65 -8.11 37.23
CA HIS A 14 -30.33 -8.74 37.34
C HIS A 14 -30.39 -10.19 36.82
N SER A 15 -29.81 -10.41 35.65
CA SER A 15 -29.65 -11.74 35.06
C SER A 15 -28.26 -12.27 35.41
N ASN A 16 -28.16 -13.01 36.53
CA ASN A 16 -26.97 -13.77 36.89
C ASN A 16 -26.92 -15.05 36.04
N GLY A 17 -26.16 -15.00 34.95
CA GLY A 17 -25.89 -16.15 34.09
C GLY A 17 -24.41 -16.27 33.79
N SER A 18 -23.66 -16.94 34.67
CA SER A 18 -22.30 -17.41 34.38
C SER A 18 -22.35 -18.48 33.31
N SER A 19 -22.30 -18.08 32.04
CA SER A 19 -21.93 -18.97 30.93
C SER A 19 -20.48 -18.68 30.55
N ARG A 20 -19.60 -19.53 31.06
CA ARG A 20 -18.20 -19.63 30.71
C ARG A 20 -18.11 -20.26 29.31
N ALA A 21 -18.37 -19.44 28.29
CA ALA A 21 -18.27 -19.83 26.88
C ALA A 21 -16.89 -19.47 26.33
N ASN A 22 -16.29 -20.45 25.66
CA ASN A 22 -14.96 -20.45 25.07
C ASN A 22 -14.68 -19.21 24.20
N SER A 23 -13.74 -18.37 24.63
CA SER A 23 -13.23 -17.21 23.89
C SER A 23 -12.15 -17.63 22.91
N SER A 24 -12.50 -18.21 21.75
CA SER A 24 -11.53 -18.47 20.66
C SER A 24 -12.08 -18.49 19.22
N THR A 25 -13.31 -18.02 18.95
CA THR A 25 -13.88 -18.00 17.58
C THR A 25 -14.39 -16.63 17.10
N ALA A 26 -14.13 -15.54 17.83
CA ALA A 26 -14.76 -14.23 17.59
C ALA A 26 -14.15 -13.35 16.46
N LEU A 27 -13.27 -13.88 15.59
CA LEU A 27 -12.63 -13.09 14.53
C LEU A 27 -13.15 -13.36 13.11
N THR A 28 -14.09 -14.30 12.92
CA THR A 28 -14.55 -14.69 11.57
C THR A 28 -15.77 -13.96 11.05
N ASP A 29 -16.43 -13.12 11.85
CA ASP A 29 -17.66 -12.41 11.44
C ASP A 29 -17.40 -10.90 11.23
N ALA A 30 -16.31 -10.55 10.55
CA ALA A 30 -16.05 -9.19 10.10
C ALA A 30 -17.06 -8.81 8.99
N ARG A 31 -18.28 -8.45 9.39
CA ARG A 31 -19.30 -7.96 8.47
C ARG A 31 -18.93 -6.56 8.01
N PRO A 32 -18.94 -6.29 6.69
CA PRO A 32 -18.73 -4.93 6.20
C PRO A 32 -19.78 -4.00 6.80
N LEU A 33 -19.36 -2.80 7.19
CA LEU A 33 -20.28 -1.78 7.70
C LEU A 33 -21.24 -1.40 6.57
N LEU A 34 -22.53 -1.66 6.77
CA LEU A 34 -23.55 -1.41 5.75
C LEU A 34 -24.00 0.06 5.71
N SER A 35 -23.79 0.83 6.79
CA SER A 35 -24.16 2.23 6.85
C SER A 35 -23.37 2.98 7.92
N LEU A 36 -23.00 4.24 7.64
CA LEU A 36 -22.45 5.17 8.62
C LEU A 36 -23.52 6.19 9.02
N THR A 37 -23.50 6.63 10.28
CA THR A 37 -24.32 7.79 10.70
C THR A 37 -23.73 9.09 10.16
N ASN A 38 -24.55 10.13 9.93
CA ASN A 38 -24.08 11.45 9.44
C ASN A 38 -22.95 12.07 10.29
N LEU A 39 -22.95 11.80 11.60
CA LEU A 39 -21.88 12.28 12.49
C LEU A 39 -20.58 11.50 12.28
N GLN A 40 -20.66 10.17 12.13
CA GLN A 40 -19.50 9.34 11.82
C GLN A 40 -18.93 9.68 10.45
N GLU A 41 -19.80 9.93 9.47
CA GLU A 41 -19.43 10.36 8.13
C GLU A 41 -18.64 11.67 8.15
N ARG A 42 -19.16 12.73 8.77
CA ARG A 42 -18.44 14.00 8.88
C ARG A 42 -17.09 13.83 9.56
N ARG A 43 -17.02 13.04 10.64
CA ARG A 43 -15.77 12.74 11.35
C ARG A 43 -14.79 11.98 10.48
N LEU A 44 -15.27 11.02 9.68
CA LEU A 44 -14.46 10.24 8.76
C LEU A 44 -13.86 11.15 7.68
N TRP A 45 -14.66 12.03 7.08
CA TRP A 45 -14.18 12.98 6.06
C TRP A 45 -13.12 13.91 6.61
N THR A 46 -13.42 14.59 7.72
CA THR A 46 -12.44 15.48 8.37
C THR A 46 -11.15 14.71 8.69
N HIS A 47 -11.26 13.47 9.16
CA HIS A 47 -10.07 12.66 9.43
C HIS A 47 -9.26 12.34 8.15
N ILE A 48 -9.92 11.93 7.07
CA ILE A 48 -9.24 11.61 5.80
C ILE A 48 -8.61 12.88 5.20
N ASP A 49 -9.33 14.00 5.18
CA ASP A 49 -8.85 15.29 4.68
C ASP A 49 -7.63 15.76 5.48
N ASP A 50 -7.69 15.71 6.82
CA ASP A 50 -6.58 16.08 7.68
C ASP A 50 -5.34 15.21 7.43
N ARG A 51 -5.53 13.91 7.17
CA ARG A 51 -4.44 12.97 6.86
C ARG A 51 -3.82 13.25 5.51
N LEU A 52 -4.62 13.50 4.47
CA LEU A 52 -4.15 13.86 3.13
C LEU A 52 -3.40 15.20 3.16
N LEU A 53 -3.99 16.22 3.77
CA LEU A 53 -3.39 17.54 3.93
C LEU A 53 -2.07 17.47 4.73
N SER A 54 -2.00 16.61 5.74
CA SER A 54 -0.77 16.36 6.48
C SER A 54 0.31 15.70 5.59
N LEU A 55 -0.05 14.74 4.74
CA LEU A 55 0.89 14.14 3.78
C LEU A 55 1.44 15.19 2.80
N GLU A 56 0.58 16.02 2.21
CA GLU A 56 0.99 17.09 1.31
C GLU A 56 1.85 18.17 1.98
N ARG A 57 1.59 18.47 3.26
CA ARG A 57 2.43 19.41 4.03
C ARG A 57 3.81 18.81 4.28
N ASP A 58 3.88 17.53 4.61
CA ASP A 58 5.14 16.87 4.91
C ASP A 58 5.97 16.65 3.64
N GLU A 59 5.34 16.39 2.51
CA GLU A 59 5.98 16.37 1.20
C GLU A 59 6.62 17.73 0.87
N ARG A 60 5.84 18.82 0.94
CA ARG A 60 6.34 20.18 0.66
C ARG A 60 7.45 20.64 1.60
N LYS A 61 7.46 20.13 2.83
CA LYS A 61 8.50 20.42 3.82
C LYS A 61 9.67 19.43 3.78
N HIS A 62 9.62 18.43 2.90
CA HIS A 62 10.55 17.31 2.89
C HIS A 62 10.71 16.68 4.29
N ALA A 63 9.62 16.62 5.06
CA ALA A 63 9.60 16.17 6.45
C ALA A 63 9.36 14.65 6.58
N PHE A 64 9.29 13.94 5.46
CA PHE A 64 9.21 12.48 5.48
C PHE A 64 10.51 11.87 6.01
N THR A 65 10.36 10.89 6.91
CA THR A 65 11.51 10.30 7.60
C THR A 65 12.15 9.16 6.79
N THR A 66 11.40 8.12 6.46
CA THR A 66 11.84 7.01 5.61
C THR A 66 10.68 6.54 4.74
N LEU A 67 10.99 5.98 3.57
CA LEU A 67 9.99 5.48 2.65
C LEU A 67 9.17 4.32 3.24
N LEU A 68 9.84 3.41 3.96
CA LEU A 68 9.17 2.30 4.65
C LEU A 68 8.15 2.78 5.68
N ARG A 69 8.47 3.86 6.40
CA ARG A 69 7.59 4.45 7.41
C ARG A 69 6.41 5.18 6.77
N LEU A 70 6.65 5.92 5.69
CA LEU A 70 5.58 6.54 4.88
C LEU A 70 4.58 5.48 4.41
N VAL A 71 5.06 4.38 3.84
CA VAL A 71 4.22 3.27 3.35
C VAL A 71 3.43 2.63 4.48
N SER A 72 4.11 2.21 5.56
CA SER A 72 3.52 1.37 6.59
C SER A 72 2.65 2.13 7.59
N GLU A 73 3.04 3.34 7.98
CA GLU A 73 2.33 4.09 9.03
C GLU A 73 1.30 5.09 8.47
N ARG A 74 1.39 5.46 7.18
CA ARG A 74 0.57 6.54 6.64
C ARG A 74 -0.24 6.13 5.41
N LEU A 75 0.41 5.67 4.35
CA LEU A 75 -0.27 5.35 3.10
C LEU A 75 -1.17 4.12 3.23
N LEU A 76 -0.67 3.01 3.77
CA LEU A 76 -1.42 1.78 3.88
C LEU A 76 -2.64 1.90 4.83
N PRO A 77 -2.54 2.51 6.03
CA PRO A 77 -3.71 2.73 6.88
C PRO A 77 -4.75 3.66 6.22
N LEU A 78 -4.31 4.71 5.52
CA LEU A 78 -5.20 5.64 4.83
C LEU A 78 -5.92 4.96 3.66
N LEU A 79 -5.20 4.17 2.85
CA LEU A 79 -5.79 3.34 1.80
C LEU A 79 -6.84 2.39 2.38
N THR A 80 -6.49 1.66 3.44
CA THR A 80 -7.40 0.70 4.09
C THR A 80 -8.65 1.41 4.60
N LEU A 81 -8.51 2.59 5.20
CA LEU A 81 -9.62 3.40 5.69
C LEU A 81 -10.55 3.85 4.54
N ILE A 82 -9.99 4.30 3.42
CA ILE A 82 -10.77 4.69 2.23
C ILE A 82 -11.51 3.49 1.64
N LEU A 83 -10.85 2.32 1.56
CA LEU A 83 -11.47 1.11 1.01
C LEU A 83 -12.61 0.56 1.89
N GLN A 84 -12.57 0.84 3.20
CA GLN A 84 -13.66 0.49 4.13
C GLN A 84 -14.91 1.36 4.02
N ILE A 85 -14.86 2.47 3.26
CA ILE A 85 -16.06 3.27 3.00
C ILE A 85 -17.08 2.38 2.28
N PRO A 86 -18.35 2.34 2.73
CA PRO A 86 -19.37 1.50 2.12
C PRO A 86 -19.51 1.81 0.61
N PRO A 87 -19.58 0.79 -0.27
CA PRO A 87 -19.77 1.01 -1.71
C PRO A 87 -21.21 1.45 -2.07
N VAL A 88 -22.14 1.37 -1.12
CA VAL A 88 -23.55 1.76 -1.31
C VAL A 88 -23.71 3.28 -1.41
N GLU A 89 -24.73 3.77 -2.12
CA GLU A 89 -25.08 5.19 -2.15
C GLU A 89 -25.55 5.67 -0.75
N PRO A 90 -25.19 6.89 -0.31
CA PRO A 90 -24.50 7.97 -1.03
C PRO A 90 -22.96 7.92 -0.99
N TRP A 91 -22.36 6.88 -0.40
CA TRP A 91 -20.93 6.89 -0.02
C TRP A 91 -19.99 6.43 -1.14
N GLY A 92 -20.51 5.72 -2.14
CA GLY A 92 -19.72 5.19 -3.25
C GLY A 92 -18.90 6.26 -4.00
N GLY A 93 -19.51 7.39 -4.35
CA GLY A 93 -18.80 8.50 -5.00
C GLY A 93 -17.68 9.09 -4.14
N VAL A 94 -17.90 9.17 -2.83
CA VAL A 94 -16.87 9.65 -1.88
C VAL A 94 -15.68 8.70 -1.84
N ARG A 95 -15.93 7.39 -1.76
CA ARG A 95 -14.88 6.36 -1.82
C ARG A 95 -14.04 6.50 -3.08
N VAL A 96 -14.67 6.65 -4.24
CA VAL A 96 -14.00 6.81 -5.54
C VAL A 96 -13.15 8.09 -5.55
N SER A 97 -13.72 9.23 -5.11
CA SER A 97 -13.03 10.52 -5.10
C SER A 97 -11.75 10.50 -4.24
N TYR A 98 -11.82 9.95 -3.03
CA TYR A 98 -10.65 9.83 -2.16
C TYR A 98 -9.62 8.84 -2.70
N LEU A 99 -10.06 7.72 -3.27
CA LEU A 99 -9.15 6.73 -3.83
C LEU A 99 -8.43 7.28 -5.07
N LEU A 100 -9.12 8.05 -5.93
CA LEU A 100 -8.51 8.78 -7.06
C LEU A 100 -7.45 9.76 -6.55
N THR A 101 -7.80 10.55 -5.53
CA THR A 101 -6.91 11.56 -4.95
C THR A 101 -5.66 10.92 -4.36
N LEU A 102 -5.82 9.87 -3.53
CA LEU A 102 -4.69 9.15 -2.95
C LEU A 102 -3.82 8.49 -4.02
N THR A 103 -4.42 7.82 -5.02
CA THR A 103 -3.65 7.15 -6.08
C THR A 103 -2.83 8.15 -6.89
N GLY A 104 -3.40 9.32 -7.17
CA GLY A 104 -2.72 10.40 -7.89
C GLY A 104 -1.51 10.95 -7.13
N SER A 105 -1.65 11.24 -5.83
CA SER A 105 -0.58 11.87 -5.04
C SER A 105 0.41 10.87 -4.43
N MET A 106 0.03 9.61 -4.26
CA MET A 106 0.87 8.61 -3.59
C MET A 106 2.22 8.38 -4.29
N ILE A 107 2.24 8.37 -5.63
CA ILE A 107 3.50 8.21 -6.37
C ILE A 107 4.39 9.45 -6.19
N ASP A 108 3.81 10.64 -6.09
CA ASP A 108 4.57 11.87 -5.80
C ASP A 108 5.25 11.77 -4.43
N PHE A 109 4.51 11.31 -3.41
CA PHE A 109 5.06 11.08 -2.08
C PHE A 109 6.17 10.02 -2.07
N ILE A 110 5.97 8.89 -2.76
CA ILE A 110 6.96 7.81 -2.85
C ILE A 110 8.24 8.30 -3.54
N THR A 111 8.09 8.96 -4.68
CA THR A 111 9.24 9.40 -5.50
C THR A 111 9.96 10.62 -4.94
N SER A 112 9.38 11.31 -3.96
CA SER A 112 10.03 12.41 -3.21
C SER A 112 11.10 11.94 -2.23
N LEU A 113 11.18 10.63 -1.94
CA LEU A 113 12.10 10.05 -0.96
C LEU A 113 13.13 9.15 -1.64
N PRO A 114 14.35 9.07 -1.09
CA PRO A 114 15.31 8.07 -1.52
C PRO A 114 14.92 6.68 -1.04
N LEU A 115 15.21 5.65 -1.85
CA LEU A 115 14.90 4.26 -1.54
C LEU A 115 15.74 3.75 -0.36
N VAL A 116 17.04 4.05 -0.37
CA VAL A 116 17.95 3.84 0.75
C VAL A 116 18.41 5.20 1.23
N LYS A 117 18.40 5.40 2.55
CA LYS A 117 19.21 6.50 3.10
C LYS A 117 20.65 6.10 2.89
N LEU A 118 21.23 6.53 1.77
CA LEU A 118 22.67 6.68 1.65
C LEU A 118 23.04 7.69 2.73
N SER A 119 23.22 7.18 3.95
CA SER A 119 23.78 7.92 5.06
C SER A 119 25.06 8.46 4.49
N SER A 120 25.12 9.78 4.32
CA SER A 120 26.18 10.51 3.62
C SER A 120 27.56 10.06 4.10
N MET A 121 28.05 8.95 3.54
CA MET A 121 29.44 8.49 3.56
C MET A 121 30.22 9.27 2.51
N ALA A 122 29.84 10.53 2.26
CA ALA A 122 30.80 11.55 1.92
C ALA A 122 31.76 11.65 3.12
N HIS A 123 32.71 10.72 3.08
CA HIS A 123 33.94 10.63 3.83
C HIS A 123 34.49 12.05 3.94
N ALA A 124 34.16 12.73 5.04
CA ALA A 124 34.81 13.98 5.38
C ALA A 124 36.27 13.59 5.56
N PRO A 125 37.21 14.12 4.75
CA PRO A 125 38.61 13.77 4.86
C PRO A 125 39.03 14.03 6.30
N THR A 126 39.35 12.96 7.02
CA THR A 126 39.78 13.01 8.41
C THR A 126 40.98 13.95 8.45
N PRO A 127 40.91 15.09 9.16
CA PRO A 127 42.08 15.93 9.34
C PRO A 127 43.11 15.11 10.11
N GLU A 128 44.22 14.85 9.44
CA GLU A 128 45.39 14.12 9.90
C GLU A 128 45.79 14.55 11.31
N THR A 129 45.25 13.85 12.32
CA THR A 129 45.54 14.15 13.72
C THR A 129 46.79 13.38 14.09
N SER A 130 47.86 14.14 14.30
CA SER A 130 49.20 13.67 14.58
C SER A 130 49.25 12.82 15.85
N ALA A 131 49.76 11.59 15.67
CA ALA A 131 50.57 10.79 16.59
C ALA A 131 50.45 11.05 18.11
N SER A 132 49.79 10.13 18.82
CA SER A 132 50.24 9.72 20.15
C SER A 132 49.73 8.32 20.49
N ASP A 133 50.63 7.47 20.98
CA ASP A 133 50.54 6.04 21.26
C ASP A 133 49.34 5.65 22.15
N ILE A 134 48.44 4.80 21.66
CA ILE A 134 47.45 4.08 22.47
C ILE A 134 47.24 2.68 21.90
N ASP A 135 47.29 1.69 22.79
CA ASP A 135 47.24 0.24 22.56
C ASP A 135 46.22 -0.23 21.52
N GLU A 136 46.72 -1.10 20.66
CA GLU A 136 46.13 -1.76 19.50
C GLU A 136 45.05 -2.77 19.92
N VAL A 137 43.80 -2.33 20.01
CA VAL A 137 42.63 -3.22 20.02
C VAL A 137 42.16 -3.37 18.58
N ASP A 138 42.28 -4.60 18.07
CA ASP A 138 41.96 -5.04 16.70
C ASP A 138 40.46 -4.96 16.40
N ASP A 139 39.89 -3.74 16.39
CA ASP A 139 38.55 -3.45 15.87
C ASP A 139 38.67 -3.27 14.35
N ALA A 140 38.77 -4.41 13.65
CA ALA A 140 38.71 -4.46 12.20
C ALA A 140 37.39 -3.83 11.72
N ALA A 141 37.48 -2.62 11.17
CA ALA A 141 36.34 -1.95 10.55
C ALA A 141 35.72 -2.89 9.50
N PRO A 142 34.38 -2.97 9.42
CA PRO A 142 33.71 -3.81 8.43
C PRO A 142 34.18 -3.42 7.03
N ALA A 143 34.48 -4.42 6.20
CA ALA A 143 34.89 -4.20 4.82
C ALA A 143 33.80 -3.40 4.07
N GLU A 144 34.22 -2.49 3.18
CA GLU A 144 33.29 -1.63 2.41
C GLU A 144 32.20 -2.44 1.68
N ASP A 145 32.56 -3.63 1.19
CA ASP A 145 31.65 -4.57 0.53
C ASP A 145 30.47 -5.01 1.42
N GLU A 146 30.65 -5.09 2.74
CA GLU A 146 29.58 -5.49 3.67
C GLU A 146 28.54 -4.38 3.85
N VAL A 147 28.99 -3.11 3.85
CA VAL A 147 28.11 -1.94 3.98
C VAL A 147 27.20 -1.81 2.76
N ASP A 148 27.75 -1.97 1.56
CA ASP A 148 26.99 -1.94 0.31
C ASP A 148 25.99 -3.09 0.22
N ALA A 149 26.36 -4.29 0.67
CA ALA A 149 25.45 -5.44 0.72
C ALA A 149 24.26 -5.20 1.66
N ILE A 150 24.48 -4.57 2.84
CA ILE A 150 23.41 -4.21 3.77
C ILE A 150 22.48 -3.16 3.16
N ALA A 151 23.03 -2.12 2.53
CA ALA A 151 22.27 -1.07 1.87
C ALA A 151 21.39 -1.64 0.74
N GLN A 152 21.95 -2.52 -0.08
CA GLN A 152 21.23 -3.20 -1.16
C GLN A 152 20.09 -4.09 -0.64
N ALA A 153 20.34 -4.85 0.44
CA ALA A 153 19.31 -5.66 1.08
C ALA A 153 18.16 -4.81 1.67
N GLU A 154 18.46 -3.64 2.22
CA GLU A 154 17.44 -2.68 2.68
C GLU A 154 16.64 -2.09 1.50
N ALA A 155 17.32 -1.76 0.40
CA ALA A 155 16.71 -1.27 -0.84
C ALA A 155 15.68 -2.27 -1.36
N ALA A 156 16.10 -3.54 -1.50
CA ALA A 156 15.26 -4.62 -1.99
C ALA A 156 14.04 -4.85 -1.07
N ARG A 157 14.22 -4.81 0.25
CA ARG A 157 13.12 -4.93 1.22
C ARG A 157 12.12 -3.79 1.08
N THR A 158 12.62 -2.56 0.93
CA THR A 158 11.79 -1.36 0.76
C THR A 158 11.02 -1.42 -0.55
N MET A 159 11.67 -1.82 -1.64
CA MET A 159 11.05 -1.97 -2.95
C MET A 159 9.92 -3.00 -2.93
N ARG A 160 10.15 -4.19 -2.36
CA ARG A 160 9.08 -5.20 -2.20
C ARG A 160 7.88 -4.63 -1.43
N ARG A 161 8.14 -3.85 -0.37
CA ARG A 161 7.07 -3.23 0.41
C ARG A 161 6.26 -2.19 -0.37
N LEU A 162 6.90 -1.48 -1.31
CA LEU A 162 6.21 -0.58 -2.23
C LEU A 162 5.35 -1.37 -3.22
N LEU A 163 5.89 -2.43 -3.81
CA LEU A 163 5.15 -3.28 -4.74
C LEU A 163 3.93 -3.94 -4.07
N ASP A 164 4.07 -4.36 -2.81
CA ASP A 164 2.94 -4.83 -1.98
C ASP A 164 1.85 -3.75 -1.84
N LEU A 165 2.24 -2.49 -1.54
CA LEU A 165 1.31 -1.37 -1.44
C LEU A 165 0.61 -1.12 -2.78
N LEU A 166 1.34 -1.04 -3.89
CA LEU A 166 0.77 -0.79 -5.22
C LEU A 166 -0.17 -1.93 -5.66
N SER A 167 0.16 -3.17 -5.30
CA SER A 167 -0.69 -4.34 -5.51
C SER A 167 -1.96 -4.31 -4.65
N GLU A 168 -1.90 -3.76 -3.43
CA GLU A 168 -3.09 -3.53 -2.60
C GLU A 168 -3.97 -2.43 -3.20
N VAL A 169 -3.36 -1.36 -3.75
CA VAL A 169 -4.08 -0.29 -4.47
C VAL A 169 -4.79 -0.85 -5.71
N ASP A 170 -4.13 -1.69 -6.51
CA ASP A 170 -4.75 -2.34 -7.68
C ASP A 170 -5.98 -3.17 -7.28
N ARG A 171 -5.84 -4.00 -6.23
CA ARG A 171 -6.96 -4.81 -5.74
C ARG A 171 -8.08 -3.98 -5.14
N GLY A 172 -7.74 -2.88 -4.46
CA GLY A 172 -8.69 -1.89 -3.98
C GLY A 172 -9.49 -1.28 -5.13
N TRP A 173 -8.83 -0.91 -6.23
CA TRP A 173 -9.48 -0.41 -7.44
C TRP A 173 -10.36 -1.46 -8.11
N LEU A 174 -9.89 -2.71 -8.24
CA LEU A 174 -10.72 -3.80 -8.76
C LEU A 174 -11.98 -4.01 -7.93
N ALA A 175 -11.89 -3.91 -6.60
CA ALA A 175 -13.04 -3.97 -5.72
C ALA A 175 -14.01 -2.81 -5.99
N VAL A 176 -13.50 -1.58 -6.05
CA VAL A 176 -14.31 -0.38 -6.34
C VAL A 176 -15.00 -0.46 -7.69
N LEU A 177 -14.30 -0.88 -8.75
CA LEU A 177 -14.86 -1.01 -10.10
C LEU A 177 -15.93 -2.09 -10.21
N ARG A 178 -15.91 -3.09 -9.31
CA ARG A 178 -16.95 -4.12 -9.20
C ARG A 178 -18.11 -3.69 -8.29
N GLY A 179 -17.98 -2.57 -7.58
CA GLY A 179 -18.91 -2.17 -6.54
C GLY A 179 -18.81 -3.01 -5.27
N ASP A 180 -17.71 -3.75 -5.08
CA ASP A 180 -17.50 -4.66 -3.96
C ASP A 180 -17.14 -3.91 -2.67
N ALA A 181 -17.57 -4.45 -1.53
CA ALA A 181 -17.07 -4.02 -0.22
C ALA A 181 -15.64 -4.53 0.00
N TRP A 182 -14.94 -3.97 0.99
CA TRP A 182 -13.57 -4.36 1.32
C TRP A 182 -13.45 -4.85 2.76
N ILE A 183 -12.83 -6.01 2.98
CA ILE A 183 -12.41 -6.46 4.30
C ILE A 183 -10.91 -6.16 4.46
N PRO A 184 -10.52 -5.42 5.51
CA PRO A 184 -9.11 -5.21 5.82
C PRO A 184 -8.44 -6.52 6.22
N PRO A 185 -7.12 -6.63 6.07
CA PRO A 185 -6.41 -7.80 6.57
C PRO A 185 -6.57 -7.97 8.09
N ALA A 186 -6.87 -9.20 8.53
CA ALA A 186 -7.07 -9.51 9.94
C ALA A 186 -5.79 -9.35 10.81
N LYS A 187 -4.62 -9.39 10.18
CA LYS A 187 -3.32 -9.26 10.83
C LYS A 187 -2.47 -8.23 10.10
N ALA A 188 -1.58 -7.55 10.83
CA ALA A 188 -0.56 -6.70 10.23
C ALA A 188 0.26 -7.52 9.22
N GLY A 189 0.33 -7.04 7.97
CA GLY A 189 1.00 -7.75 6.87
C GLY A 189 0.13 -8.75 6.11
N GLY A 190 -1.10 -9.02 6.55
CA GLY A 190 -2.09 -9.70 5.71
C GLY A 190 -2.52 -8.81 4.54
N ARG A 191 -3.23 -9.41 3.58
CA ARG A 191 -3.83 -8.68 2.46
C ARG A 191 -5.34 -8.58 2.61
N GLY A 192 -5.91 -7.41 2.32
CA GLY A 192 -7.36 -7.26 2.27
C GLY A 192 -7.97 -8.00 1.08
N HIS A 193 -9.28 -8.20 1.12
CA HIS A 193 -9.99 -8.85 0.02
C HIS A 193 -11.38 -8.22 -0.22
N PRO A 194 -11.84 -8.24 -1.48
CA PRO A 194 -13.18 -7.77 -1.82
C PRO A 194 -14.26 -8.75 -1.31
N ILE A 195 -15.46 -8.22 -1.07
CA ILE A 195 -16.69 -9.02 -0.92
C ILE A 195 -17.74 -8.47 -1.90
N PRO A 196 -18.36 -9.33 -2.72
CA PRO A 196 -19.48 -8.91 -3.55
C PRO A 196 -20.64 -8.42 -2.69
N VAL A 197 -21.19 -7.26 -3.05
CA VAL A 197 -22.40 -6.70 -2.45
C VAL A 197 -23.44 -6.41 -3.53
N GLN A 198 -24.72 -6.46 -3.19
CA GLN A 198 -25.80 -6.35 -4.18
C GLN A 198 -26.00 -4.93 -4.73
N PHE A 199 -25.54 -3.90 -4.02
CA PHE A 199 -25.89 -2.50 -4.29
C PHE A 199 -24.67 -1.58 -4.39
N GLY A 200 -23.62 -2.01 -5.10
CA GLY A 200 -22.43 -1.19 -5.31
C GLY A 200 -22.67 0.00 -6.24
N CYS A 201 -22.15 1.17 -5.86
CA CYS A 201 -22.06 2.35 -6.73
C CYS A 201 -21.16 2.04 -7.93
N GLN A 202 -21.58 2.49 -9.11
CA GLN A 202 -20.78 2.37 -10.33
C GLN A 202 -19.89 3.60 -10.52
N VAL A 203 -18.65 3.37 -10.92
CA VAL A 203 -17.69 4.44 -11.23
C VAL A 203 -18.06 5.12 -12.55
N GLY A 204 -18.22 6.45 -12.53
CA GLY A 204 -18.64 7.25 -13.68
C GLY A 204 -17.59 7.27 -14.80
N ALA A 205 -18.01 7.57 -16.03
CA ALA A 205 -17.11 7.58 -17.19
C ALA A 205 -15.93 8.55 -17.03
N THR A 206 -16.17 9.75 -16.51
CA THR A 206 -15.12 10.75 -16.23
C THR A 206 -14.09 10.23 -15.22
N GLU A 207 -14.55 9.55 -14.18
CA GLU A 207 -13.67 8.99 -13.14
C GLU A 207 -12.83 7.84 -13.68
N ARG A 208 -13.41 6.98 -14.54
CA ARG A 208 -12.68 5.91 -15.25
C ARG A 208 -11.58 6.45 -16.16
N ILE A 209 -11.89 7.49 -16.93
CA ILE A 209 -10.90 8.17 -17.80
C ILE A 209 -9.77 8.77 -16.94
N ARG A 210 -10.14 9.44 -15.85
CA ARG A 210 -9.18 10.03 -14.90
C ARG A 210 -8.29 8.96 -14.26
N LEU A 211 -8.86 7.84 -13.81
CA LEU A 211 -8.12 6.71 -13.24
C LEU A 211 -7.11 6.14 -14.25
N ARG A 212 -7.53 5.89 -15.50
CA ARG A 212 -6.66 5.41 -16.56
C ARG A 212 -5.46 6.34 -16.78
N SER A 213 -5.72 7.65 -16.82
CA SER A 213 -4.65 8.67 -16.96
C SER A 213 -3.68 8.65 -15.78
N ILE A 214 -4.20 8.61 -14.55
CA ILE A 214 -3.38 8.53 -13.32
C ILE A 214 -2.50 7.29 -13.37
N ILE A 215 -3.05 6.10 -13.63
CA ILE A 215 -2.29 4.84 -13.65
C ILE A 215 -1.12 4.90 -14.64
N MET A 216 -1.36 5.40 -15.85
CA MET A 216 -0.33 5.51 -16.90
C MET A 216 0.80 6.46 -16.50
N ALA A 217 0.45 7.63 -15.93
CA ALA A 217 1.42 8.60 -15.45
C ALA A 217 2.21 8.06 -14.25
N SER A 218 1.51 7.47 -13.28
CA SER A 218 2.05 6.85 -12.07
C SER A 218 3.06 5.76 -12.39
N ARG A 219 2.74 4.87 -13.33
CA ARG A 219 3.63 3.79 -13.78
C ARG A 219 4.93 4.35 -14.38
N SER A 220 4.79 5.26 -15.33
CA SER A 220 5.93 5.87 -16.03
C SER A 220 6.85 6.59 -15.04
N LYS A 221 6.27 7.34 -14.11
CA LYS A 221 7.00 8.06 -13.06
C LYS A 221 7.70 7.11 -12.08
N PHE A 222 7.02 6.05 -11.64
CA PHE A 222 7.59 5.08 -10.72
C PHE A 222 8.77 4.30 -11.34
N VAL A 223 8.64 3.84 -12.59
CA VAL A 223 9.74 3.19 -13.32
C VAL A 223 10.94 4.13 -13.46
N ALA A 224 10.71 5.39 -13.86
CA ALA A 224 11.78 6.37 -14.01
C ALA A 224 12.52 6.63 -12.69
N TRP A 225 11.79 6.72 -11.57
CA TRP A 225 12.39 6.87 -10.24
C TRP A 225 13.11 5.61 -9.78
N ALA A 226 12.54 4.42 -9.96
CA ALA A 226 13.15 3.17 -9.50
C ALA A 226 14.49 2.88 -10.23
N ARG A 227 14.59 3.22 -11.52
CA ARG A 227 15.82 3.08 -12.31
C ARG A 227 17.01 3.89 -11.77
N THR A 228 16.81 4.92 -10.95
CA THR A 228 17.92 5.68 -10.38
C THR A 228 18.68 4.92 -9.29
N TYR A 229 18.12 3.83 -8.76
CA TYR A 229 18.74 3.03 -7.68
C TYR A 229 19.46 1.78 -8.21
N GLY A 230 19.54 1.62 -9.53
CA GLY A 230 20.18 0.47 -10.15
C GLY A 230 19.29 -0.77 -10.14
N ASP A 231 19.94 -1.91 -10.36
CA ASP A 231 19.30 -3.22 -10.40
C ASP A 231 19.12 -3.79 -8.98
N PHE A 232 17.95 -4.36 -8.69
CA PHE A 232 17.60 -4.97 -7.39
C PHE A 232 17.91 -6.47 -7.35
N SER A 233 18.61 -7.02 -8.36
CA SER A 233 18.97 -8.44 -8.52
C SER A 233 19.89 -9.03 -7.44
N GLY A 234 20.33 -8.24 -6.45
CA GLY A 234 21.27 -8.61 -5.37
C GLY A 234 20.79 -9.70 -4.39
N VAL A 235 19.77 -10.47 -4.72
CA VAL A 235 19.41 -11.71 -4.02
C VAL A 235 19.17 -12.82 -5.05
N SER A 236 20.13 -13.06 -5.94
CA SER A 236 20.38 -14.47 -6.27
C SER A 236 20.74 -15.11 -4.92
N TYR A 237 19.91 -16.04 -4.45
CA TYR A 237 20.26 -16.91 -3.33
C TYR A 237 21.73 -17.32 -3.51
N PRO A 238 22.58 -17.28 -2.46
CA PRO A 238 23.91 -17.85 -2.59
C PRO A 238 23.70 -19.24 -3.19
N PRO A 239 24.23 -19.54 -4.38
CA PRO A 239 24.06 -20.86 -4.96
C PRO A 239 24.60 -21.79 -3.91
N GLY A 240 23.70 -22.61 -3.34
CA GLY A 240 24.05 -23.59 -2.34
C GLY A 240 25.27 -24.30 -2.85
N SER A 241 26.36 -24.11 -2.13
CA SER A 241 27.67 -24.66 -2.40
C SER A 241 27.60 -26.16 -2.16
N ASP A 242 26.89 -26.89 -3.01
CA ASP A 242 26.91 -28.34 -3.01
C ASP A 242 26.67 -28.82 -4.45
N ASP A 243 27.71 -29.44 -4.97
CA ASP A 243 27.71 -30.52 -5.95
C ASP A 243 28.28 -30.19 -7.34
N ALA A 244 29.60 -30.40 -7.41
CA ALA A 244 30.34 -30.59 -8.63
C ALA A 244 29.86 -31.89 -9.32
N GLY A 245 28.87 -31.80 -10.20
CA GLY A 245 28.27 -32.98 -10.84
C GLY A 245 27.65 -32.71 -12.22
N LEU A 246 28.51 -32.46 -13.21
CA LEU A 246 28.31 -32.54 -14.67
C LEU A 246 26.96 -33.12 -15.19
N THR A 247 26.20 -32.36 -15.98
CA THR A 247 25.58 -32.88 -17.22
C THR A 247 25.34 -31.76 -18.27
N PRO A 248 25.43 -32.09 -19.58
CA PRO A 248 25.34 -31.11 -20.66
C PRO A 248 24.00 -31.14 -21.43
N THR A 249 23.64 -29.97 -21.97
CA THR A 249 22.90 -29.78 -23.23
C THR A 249 21.40 -30.10 -23.27
N ALA A 250 20.58 -29.05 -23.19
CA ALA A 250 19.36 -28.90 -23.97
C ALA A 250 19.18 -27.42 -24.36
N LEU A 251 19.32 -27.12 -25.65
CA LEU A 251 19.09 -25.80 -26.25
C LEU A 251 17.58 -25.57 -26.39
N SER A 252 16.94 -25.14 -25.30
CA SER A 252 15.66 -24.43 -25.40
C SER A 252 15.96 -22.97 -25.69
N ALA A 253 15.34 -22.42 -26.73
CA ALA A 253 15.29 -20.99 -26.98
C ALA A 253 14.42 -20.33 -25.91
N GLU A 254 14.94 -20.32 -24.68
CA GLU A 254 14.39 -19.54 -23.59
C GLU A 254 14.72 -18.09 -23.89
N SER A 255 13.68 -17.28 -23.95
CA SER A 255 13.78 -15.82 -24.05
C SER A 255 14.70 -15.34 -22.94
N SER A 256 15.98 -15.11 -23.27
CA SER A 256 17.03 -14.59 -22.39
C SER A 256 16.79 -13.11 -22.10
N LEU A 257 15.60 -12.80 -21.59
CA LEU A 257 15.36 -11.54 -20.91
C LEU A 257 16.26 -11.58 -19.68
N ASP A 258 17.11 -10.56 -19.54
CA ASP A 258 17.96 -10.43 -18.38
C ASP A 258 17.12 -10.65 -17.12
N PRO A 259 17.48 -11.63 -16.25
CA PRO A 259 16.82 -11.85 -14.97
C PRO A 259 16.80 -10.56 -14.10
N ASP A 260 17.64 -9.61 -14.46
CA ASP A 260 17.85 -8.30 -13.85
C ASP A 260 16.65 -7.33 -14.04
N MET A 261 15.67 -7.63 -14.89
CA MET A 261 14.48 -6.76 -15.11
C MET A 261 13.14 -7.34 -14.64
N GLU A 262 13.13 -8.37 -13.79
CA GLU A 262 11.90 -8.97 -13.25
C GLU A 262 11.00 -7.95 -12.52
N TRP A 263 11.60 -7.09 -11.68
CA TRP A 263 10.84 -6.08 -10.94
C TRP A 263 10.21 -5.03 -11.87
N GLU A 264 10.88 -4.69 -12.98
CA GLU A 264 10.36 -3.72 -13.94
C GLU A 264 9.15 -4.32 -14.65
N GLN A 265 9.22 -5.61 -15.01
CA GLN A 265 8.07 -6.33 -15.56
C GLN A 265 6.95 -6.47 -14.54
N GLU A 266 7.26 -6.64 -13.24
CA GLU A 266 6.25 -6.64 -12.19
C GLU A 266 5.54 -5.29 -12.10
N VAL A 267 6.29 -4.17 -12.11
CA VAL A 267 5.74 -2.81 -12.18
C VAL A 267 4.95 -2.60 -13.48
N ILE A 268 5.39 -3.20 -14.57
CA ILE A 268 4.68 -3.21 -15.86
C ILE A 268 3.44 -4.16 -15.84
N GLY A 269 3.40 -5.09 -14.89
CA GLY A 269 2.26 -5.92 -14.58
C GLY A 269 1.24 -5.21 -13.68
N LEU A 270 1.72 -4.34 -12.78
CA LEU A 270 0.88 -3.61 -11.85
C LEU A 270 -0.20 -2.83 -12.59
N TRP A 271 -1.42 -2.89 -12.05
CA TRP A 271 -2.62 -2.24 -12.59
C TRP A 271 -3.12 -2.74 -13.94
N ASN A 272 -2.51 -3.75 -14.56
CA ASN A 272 -3.06 -4.33 -15.80
C ASN A 272 -4.46 -4.91 -15.57
N GLY A 273 -4.72 -5.47 -14.39
CA GLY A 273 -6.06 -5.92 -13.98
C GLY A 273 -7.07 -4.77 -13.97
N THR A 274 -6.73 -3.65 -13.33
CA THR A 274 -7.56 -2.45 -13.32
C THR A 274 -7.77 -1.88 -14.72
N LEU A 275 -6.72 -1.76 -15.53
CA LEU A 275 -6.79 -1.23 -16.89
C LEU A 275 -7.62 -2.10 -17.83
N GLN A 276 -7.49 -3.43 -17.73
CA GLN A 276 -8.32 -4.37 -18.47
C GLN A 276 -9.79 -4.19 -18.07
N LYS A 277 -10.08 -4.15 -16.77
CA LYS A 277 -11.45 -3.97 -16.27
C LYS A 277 -12.07 -2.65 -16.73
N LEU A 278 -11.31 -1.57 -16.75
CA LEU A 278 -11.76 -0.28 -17.29
C LEU A 278 -12.09 -0.37 -18.77
N SER A 279 -11.30 -1.10 -19.55
CA SER A 279 -11.53 -1.29 -20.97
C SER A 279 -12.79 -2.11 -21.24
N ASP A 280 -13.01 -3.19 -20.49
CA ASP A 280 -14.24 -3.99 -20.58
C ASP A 280 -15.50 -3.16 -20.29
N MET A 281 -15.44 -2.24 -19.33
CA MET A 281 -16.58 -1.38 -18.98
C MET A 281 -16.91 -0.36 -20.08
N ASP A 282 -15.92 0.13 -20.82
CA ASP A 282 -16.14 1.10 -21.90
C ASP A 282 -16.85 0.43 -23.10
N PHE A 283 -16.59 -0.86 -23.36
CA PHE A 283 -17.32 -1.62 -24.39
C PHE A 283 -18.79 -1.88 -24.05
N CYS A 284 -19.11 -2.14 -22.78
CA CYS A 284 -20.50 -2.37 -22.35
C CYS A 284 -21.38 -1.13 -22.55
N VAL A 285 -20.85 0.07 -22.35
CA VAL A 285 -21.59 1.32 -22.54
C VAL A 285 -21.93 1.54 -24.00
N ALA A 286 -20.98 1.26 -24.91
CA ALA A 286 -21.20 1.43 -26.36
C ALA A 286 -22.26 0.47 -26.93
N ALA A 287 -22.39 -0.74 -26.37
CA ALA A 287 -23.36 -1.73 -26.85
C ALA A 287 -24.82 -1.41 -26.44
N GLY A 288 -25.02 -0.71 -25.32
CA GLY A 288 -26.36 -0.36 -24.82
C GLY A 288 -27.09 0.70 -25.65
N ASP A 289 -26.35 1.60 -26.31
CA ASP A 289 -26.90 2.74 -27.07
C ASP A 289 -27.38 2.37 -28.49
N HIS A 290 -27.28 1.10 -28.92
CA HIS A 290 -27.73 0.65 -30.24
C HIS A 290 -28.99 -0.23 -30.22
N ALA A 291 -29.55 -0.50 -29.04
CA ALA A 291 -30.74 -1.35 -28.88
C ALA A 291 -32.04 -0.57 -28.60
N GLY A 292 -32.02 0.77 -28.74
CA GLY A 292 -33.16 1.67 -28.47
C GLY A 292 -33.70 2.37 -29.71
#